data_AF-A0A3P7DNF9-F1
#
_entry.id   AF-A0A3P7DNF9-F1
#
_cell.length_a   1.000
_cell.length_b   1.000
_cell.length_c   1.000
_cell.angle_alpha   90.00
_cell.angle_beta   90.00
_cell.angle_gamma   90.00
#
_symmetry.space_group_name_H-M   'P 1'
#
loop_
_entity.id
_entity.type
_entity.pdbx_description
1 polymer ?
#
loop_
_entity_poly.entity_id
_entity_poly.type
_entity_poly.pdbx_seq_one_letter_code
_entity_poly.pdbx_strand_id
1 'polypeptide(L)' 'FDGDDQLGHDDLSKIIRCLTRDELSDEEVEFIIERVIQEADLDGDEQISYAEFEHVVSRSPDFIRTFHIRI' A
#
# COMPACT_ATOMS: atom_id res chain seq x y z
N PHE A 1 -2.53 -2.19 -12.08
CA PHE A 1 -3.83 -2.74 -11.74
C PHE A 1 -4.12 -3.86 -12.69
N ASP A 2 -4.15 -5.07 -12.15
CA ASP A 2 -4.54 -6.30 -12.84
C ASP A 2 -6.06 -6.40 -13.08
N GLY A 3 -6.83 -5.56 -12.38
CA GLY A 3 -8.26 -5.33 -12.65
C GLY A 3 -9.20 -6.25 -11.88
N ASP A 4 -8.78 -6.73 -10.71
CA ASP A 4 -9.56 -7.60 -9.82
C ASP A 4 -10.35 -6.84 -8.73
N ASP A 5 -10.37 -5.51 -8.80
CA ASP A 5 -10.97 -4.58 -7.82
C ASP A 5 -10.30 -4.62 -6.42
N GLN A 6 -9.13 -5.23 -6.30
CA GLN A 6 -8.31 -5.28 -5.10
C GLN A 6 -6.94 -4.64 -5.36
N LEU A 7 -6.23 -4.31 -4.28
CA LEU A 7 -4.83 -3.88 -4.35
C LEU A 7 -3.96 -5.01 -3.81
N GLY A 8 -3.50 -5.87 -4.72
CA GLY A 8 -2.47 -6.86 -4.41
C GLY A 8 -1.06 -6.27 -4.43
N HIS A 9 -0.09 -7.13 -4.12
CA HIS A 9 1.34 -6.79 -4.05
C HIS A 9 1.86 -6.04 -5.29
N ASP A 10 1.60 -6.58 -6.49
CA ASP A 10 2.04 -6.01 -7.77
C ASP A 10 1.48 -4.59 -8.00
N ASP A 11 0.30 -4.33 -7.49
CA ASP A 11 -0.37 -3.05 -7.65
C ASP A 11 0.11 -2.02 -6.64
N LEU A 12 0.35 -2.45 -5.39
CA LEU A 12 1.03 -1.63 -4.40
C LEU A 12 2.44 -1.25 -4.86
N SER A 13 3.20 -2.20 -5.42
CA SER A 13 4.53 -1.95 -6.00
C SER A 13 4.49 -0.89 -7.09
N LYS A 14 3.54 -0.99 -8.04
CA LYS A 14 3.34 0.02 -9.09
C LYS A 14 2.97 1.39 -8.49
N ILE A 15 2.04 1.43 -7.53
CA ILE A 15 1.62 2.68 -6.88
C ILE A 15 2.81 3.36 -6.21
N ILE A 16 3.56 2.62 -5.39
CA ILE A 16 4.70 3.15 -4.64
C ILE A 16 5.73 3.72 -5.59
N ARG A 17 6.13 2.97 -6.62
CA ARG A 17 7.09 3.46 -7.62
C ARG A 17 6.58 4.68 -8.39
N CYS A 18 5.28 4.74 -8.69
CA CYS A 18 4.69 5.94 -9.28
C CYS A 18 4.75 7.15 -8.36
N LEU A 19 4.50 6.98 -7.06
CA LEU A 19 4.51 8.05 -6.07
C LEU A 19 5.92 8.54 -5.73
N THR A 20 6.89 7.63 -5.70
CA THR A 20 8.30 7.93 -5.35
C THR A 20 9.18 8.14 -6.58
N ARG A 21 8.59 8.13 -7.78
CA ARG A 21 9.31 8.26 -9.07
C ARG A 21 10.42 7.22 -9.24
N ASP A 22 10.20 6.03 -8.71
CA ASP A 22 11.12 4.89 -8.75
C ASP A 22 12.49 5.19 -8.11
N GLU A 23 12.54 6.12 -7.14
CA GLU A 23 13.77 6.50 -6.41
C GLU A 23 14.10 5.53 -5.26
N LEU A 24 13.20 4.61 -4.94
CA LEU A 24 13.37 3.62 -3.88
C LEU A 24 13.97 2.32 -4.42
N SER A 25 14.79 1.67 -3.60
CA SER A 25 15.24 0.30 -3.85
C SER A 25 14.10 -0.72 -3.73
N ASP A 26 14.29 -1.90 -4.33
CA ASP A 26 13.31 -2.99 -4.24
C ASP A 26 13.03 -3.40 -2.79
N GLU A 27 14.04 -3.37 -1.92
CA GLU A 27 13.90 -3.67 -0.48
C GLU A 27 13.05 -2.62 0.25
N GLU A 28 13.21 -1.35 -0.08
CA GLU A 28 12.39 -0.26 0.49
C GLU A 28 10.95 -0.34 0.01
N VAL A 29 10.73 -0.65 -1.28
CA VAL A 29 9.39 -0.86 -1.82
C VAL A 29 8.71 -2.03 -1.12
N GLU A 30 9.40 -3.17 -0.97
CA GLU A 30 8.87 -4.34 -0.28
C GLU A 30 8.51 -4.03 1.18
N PHE A 31 9.39 -3.32 1.88
CA PHE A 31 9.15 -2.90 3.25
C PHE A 31 7.87 -2.06 3.39
N ILE A 32 7.62 -1.14 2.46
CA ILE A 32 6.40 -0.32 2.46
C ILE A 32 5.18 -1.18 2.16
N ILE A 33 5.26 -2.08 1.18
CA ILE A 33 4.15 -2.99 0.84
C ILE A 33 3.77 -3.80 2.08
N GLU A 34 4.73 -4.41 2.77
CA GLU A 34 4.48 -5.15 4.00
C GLU A 34 3.80 -4.29 5.07
N ARG A 35 4.23 -3.04 5.27
CA ARG A 35 3.60 -2.14 6.26
C ARG A 35 2.18 -1.77 5.86
N VAL A 36 1.95 -1.50 4.58
CA VAL A 36 0.64 -1.15 4.03
C VAL A 36 -0.34 -2.32 4.19
N ILE A 37 0.06 -3.54 3.80
CA ILE A 37 -0.74 -4.76 4.00
C ILE A 37 -1.02 -4.97 5.48
N GLN A 38 0.00 -4.95 6.35
CA GLN A 38 -0.18 -5.19 7.80
C GLN A 38 -1.14 -4.20 8.48
N GLU A 39 -1.25 -2.97 7.98
CA GLU A 39 -2.16 -1.96 8.55
C GLU A 39 -3.56 -1.97 7.94
N ALA A 40 -3.70 -2.37 6.67
CA ALA A 40 -4.93 -2.24 5.91
C ALA A 40 -5.69 -3.57 5.73
N ASP A 41 -4.98 -4.69 5.55
CA ASP A 41 -5.57 -6.02 5.36
C ASP A 41 -6.21 -6.51 6.68
N LEU A 42 -7.54 -6.57 6.70
CA LEU A 42 -8.33 -6.93 7.87
C LEU A 42 -8.80 -8.39 7.84
N ASP A 43 -8.88 -8.99 6.65
CA ASP A 43 -9.36 -10.36 6.47
C ASP A 43 -8.24 -11.39 6.25
N GLY A 44 -7.02 -10.94 5.96
CA GLY A 44 -5.80 -11.73 5.84
C GLY A 44 -5.61 -12.37 4.47
N ASP A 45 -6.18 -11.80 3.40
CA ASP A 45 -6.03 -12.30 2.04
C ASP A 45 -4.81 -11.73 1.28
N GLU A 46 -3.97 -10.93 1.96
CA GLU A 46 -2.79 -10.24 1.43
C GLU A 46 -3.10 -9.24 0.31
N GLN A 47 -4.36 -8.81 0.20
CA GLN A 47 -4.82 -7.79 -0.72
C GLN A 47 -5.62 -6.73 0.06
N ILE A 48 -5.86 -5.59 -0.57
CA ILE A 48 -6.63 -4.51 0.07
C ILE A 48 -7.84 -4.22 -0.80
N SER A 49 -9.01 -4.56 -0.27
CA SER A 49 -10.28 -4.17 -0.85
C SER A 49 -10.57 -2.68 -0.62
N TYR A 50 -11.51 -2.12 -1.39
CA TYR A 50 -11.98 -0.75 -1.17
C TYR A 50 -12.48 -0.51 0.26
N ALA A 51 -13.16 -1.50 0.85
CA ALA A 51 -13.71 -1.37 2.20
C ALA A 51 -12.62 -1.29 3.28
N GLU A 52 -11.56 -2.08 3.13
CA GLU A 52 -10.38 -2.04 3.99
C GLU A 52 -9.61 -0.73 3.85
N PHE A 53 -9.45 -0.26 2.62
CA PHE A 53 -8.84 1.03 2.35
C PHE A 53 -9.63 2.19 3.01
N GLU A 54 -10.96 2.20 2.89
CA GLU A 54 -11.78 3.20 3.59
C GLU A 54 -11.68 3.05 5.11
N HIS A 55 -11.64 1.82 5.62
CA HIS A 55 -11.50 1.55 7.04
C HIS A 55 -10.18 2.14 7.57
N VAL A 56 -9.05 1.82 6.94
CA VAL A 56 -7.73 2.26 7.42
C VAL A 56 -7.56 3.78 7.31
N VAL A 57 -8.02 4.40 6.22
CA VAL A 57 -7.96 5.87 6.04
C VAL A 57 -8.83 6.59 7.09
N SER A 58 -9.99 6.03 7.44
CA SER A 58 -10.85 6.59 8.49
C SER A 58 -10.28 6.42 9.90
N ARG A 59 -9.58 5.30 10.15
CA ARG A 59 -9.08 4.91 11.48
C ARG A 59 -7.70 5.47 11.80
N SER A 60 -6.85 5.54 10.78
CA SER A 60 -5.47 6.04 10.84
C SER A 60 -5.27 7.07 9.74
N PRO A 61 -5.57 8.36 9.99
CA PRO A 61 -5.28 9.42 9.03
C PRO A 61 -3.79 9.52 8.69
N ASP A 62 -2.94 9.00 9.57
CA ASP A 62 -1.49 8.91 9.38
C ASP A 62 -1.08 7.76 8.46
N PHE A 63 -1.97 6.82 8.10
CA PHE A 63 -1.72 5.76 7.11
C PHE A 63 -1.19 6.32 5.78
N ILE A 64 -1.69 7.48 5.35
CA ILE A 64 -1.22 8.16 4.13
C ILE A 64 0.26 8.55 4.23
N ARG A 65 0.80 8.72 5.44
CA ARG A 65 2.23 9.00 5.63
C ARG A 65 3.12 7.81 5.30
N THR A 66 2.59 6.59 5.29
CA THR A 66 3.32 5.39 4.87
C THR A 66 3.78 5.50 3.42
N PHE A 67 3.03 6.22 2.57
CA PHE A 67 3.42 6.53 1.19
C PHE A 67 4.32 7.77 1.05
N HIS A 68 4.31 8.66 2.05
CA HIS A 68 5.21 9.81 2.11
C HIS A 68 6.55 9.42 2.71
N ILE A 69 7.34 8.60 2.00
CA ILE A 69 8.77 8.55 2.28
C ILE A 69 9.36 9.87 1.82
N ARG A 70 9.81 10.69 2.78
CA ARG A 70 10.63 11.86 2.52
C ARG A 70 12.05 11.38 2.27
N ILE A 71 12.48 11.41 1.01
CA ILE A 71 13.91 11.45 0.66
C ILE A 71 14.44 12.84 1.01
#